data_AF-A0A9D1URN3-F1
#
_entry.id   AF-A0A9D1URN3-F1
#
_cell.length_a   1.000
_cell.length_b   1.000
_cell.length_c   1.000
_cell.angle_alpha   90.00
_cell.angle_beta   90.00
_cell.angle_gamma   90.00
#
_symmetry.space_group_name_H-M   'P 1'
#
loop_
_entity.id
_entity.type
_entity.pdbx_description
1 polymer ?
#
loop_
_entity_poly.entity_id
_entity_poly.type
_entity_poly.pdbx_seq_one_letter_code
_entity_poly.pdbx_strand_id
1 'polypeptide(L)'
;LLREENLQPWSTNWLMVAGAEPDHLIDVSGTPLRQAISSLSAHAAYLEELSDHPDPEDMLSGMTSEMAERAADSDVQNALGVRLFPM
;
A
#
# COMPACT_ATOMS: atom_id res chain seq x y z
N LEU A 1 -0.01 -29.05 -2.29
CA LEU A 1 0.81 -27.88 -1.91
C LEU A 1 1.42 -28.06 -0.51
N LEU A 2 0.86 -27.55 0.59
CA LEU A 2 1.51 -27.62 1.93
C LEU A 2 1.89 -29.04 2.42
N ARG A 3 1.05 -30.05 2.20
CA ARG A 3 1.33 -31.46 2.58
C ARG A 3 2.28 -32.18 1.63
N GLU A 4 2.43 -31.71 0.41
CA GLU A 4 3.25 -32.36 -0.63
C GLU A 4 4.71 -31.86 -0.57
N GLU A 5 4.93 -30.64 -0.05
CA GLU A 5 6.24 -29.99 -0.03
C GLU A 5 7.03 -30.20 1.27
N ASN A 6 6.49 -30.95 2.25
CA ASN A 6 7.14 -31.22 3.56
C ASN A 6 7.67 -29.97 4.29
N LEU A 7 6.98 -28.83 4.12
CA LEU A 7 7.38 -27.57 4.73
C LEU A 7 7.15 -27.61 6.24
N GLN A 8 8.10 -27.05 6.99
CA GLN A 8 7.98 -26.89 8.43
C GLN A 8 6.98 -25.77 8.77
N PRO A 9 6.27 -25.87 9.92
CA PRO A 9 5.46 -24.76 10.41
C PRO A 9 6.29 -23.48 10.56
N TRP A 10 5.70 -22.35 10.18
CA TRP A 10 6.32 -21.03 10.28
C TRP A 10 5.34 -20.04 10.92
N SER A 11 5.87 -19.13 11.74
CA SER A 11 5.11 -18.10 12.45
C SER A 11 5.61 -16.71 12.09
N THR A 12 4.68 -15.76 11.95
CA THR A 12 4.97 -14.33 11.86
C THR A 12 5.03 -13.70 13.25
N ASN A 13 5.68 -12.53 13.36
CA ASN A 13 5.59 -11.70 14.55
C ASN A 13 4.49 -10.63 14.43
N TRP A 14 4.15 -10.26 13.19
CA TRP A 14 3.24 -9.17 12.89
C TRP A 14 2.39 -9.48 11.66
N LEU A 15 1.18 -8.96 11.66
CA LEU A 15 0.33 -8.80 10.47
C LEU A 15 0.08 -7.30 10.26
N MET A 16 0.44 -6.80 9.08
CA MET A 16 0.14 -5.43 8.65
C MET A 16 -1.03 -5.45 7.68
N VAL A 17 -2.02 -4.60 7.91
CA VAL A 17 -3.22 -4.50 7.07
C VAL A 17 -3.36 -3.06 6.58
N ALA A 18 -3.28 -2.85 5.26
CA ALA A 18 -3.67 -1.61 4.62
C ALA A 18 -5.20 -1.57 4.41
N GLY A 19 -5.80 -0.38 4.42
CA GLY A 19 -7.25 -0.18 4.23
C GLY A 19 -8.12 -0.44 5.47
N ALA A 20 -7.52 -0.77 6.61
CA ALA A 20 -8.17 -0.70 7.92
C ALA A 20 -7.98 0.69 8.55
N GLU A 21 -8.68 1.01 9.65
CA GLU A 21 -8.38 2.23 10.43
C GLU A 21 -6.93 2.18 10.91
N PRO A 22 -6.05 3.07 10.40
CA PRO A 22 -4.62 2.95 10.61
C PRO A 22 -4.22 3.42 12.01
N ASP A 23 -3.23 2.74 12.59
CA ASP A 23 -2.53 3.16 13.80
C ASP A 23 -1.05 3.49 13.54
N HIS A 24 -0.57 3.23 12.32
CA HIS A 24 0.77 3.60 11.86
C HIS A 24 0.71 4.20 10.45
N LEU A 25 1.66 5.10 10.18
CA LEU A 25 1.88 5.72 8.88
C LEU A 25 3.27 5.34 8.39
N ILE A 26 3.36 4.97 7.12
CA ILE A 26 4.63 4.68 6.44
C ILE A 26 4.85 5.80 5.42
N ASP A 27 5.93 6.56 5.56
CA ASP A 27 6.31 7.56 4.56
C ASP A 27 6.66 6.88 3.23
N VAL A 28 5.94 7.27 2.18
CA VAL A 28 6.13 6.79 0.81
C VAL A 28 6.46 7.92 -0.15
N SER A 29 6.82 9.09 0.37
CA SER A 29 7.16 10.29 -0.40
C SER A 29 8.31 10.05 -1.37
N GLY A 30 8.23 10.62 -2.57
CA GLY A 30 9.30 10.55 -3.57
C GLY A 30 9.37 9.20 -4.32
N THR A 31 10.47 8.47 -4.14
CA THR A 31 10.75 7.25 -4.95
C THR A 31 9.72 6.13 -4.76
N PRO A 32 9.28 5.79 -3.53
CA PRO A 32 8.30 4.72 -3.33
C PRO A 32 6.98 5.00 -4.05
N LEU A 33 6.43 6.22 -3.95
CA LEU A 33 5.22 6.60 -4.68
C LEU A 33 5.40 6.46 -6.20
N ARG A 34 6.50 6.94 -6.77
CA ARG A 34 6.78 6.79 -8.22
C ARG A 34 6.84 5.32 -8.65
N GLN A 35 7.41 4.45 -7.82
CA GLN A 35 7.45 3.02 -8.09
C GLN A 35 6.07 2.37 -7.99
N ALA A 36 5.24 2.79 -7.02
CA ALA A 36 3.87 2.31 -6.88
C ALA A 36 3.01 2.70 -8.09
N ILE A 37 3.12 3.95 -8.57
CA ILE A 37 2.45 4.42 -9.80
C ILE A 37 2.91 3.58 -10.99
N SER A 38 4.21 3.44 -11.20
CA SER A 38 4.73 2.63 -12.31
C SER A 38 4.28 1.17 -12.24
N SER A 39 4.20 0.60 -11.05
CA SER A 39 3.71 -0.77 -10.83
C SER A 39 2.24 -0.90 -11.18
N LEU A 40 1.39 0.02 -10.73
CA LEU A 40 -0.04 0.00 -11.03
C LEU A 40 -0.30 0.25 -12.52
N SER A 41 0.36 1.24 -13.13
CA SER A 41 0.24 1.54 -14.57
C SER A 41 0.68 0.37 -15.47
N ALA A 42 1.54 -0.53 -14.99
CA ALA A 42 1.93 -1.73 -15.74
C ALA A 42 0.77 -2.74 -15.90
N HIS A 43 -0.29 -2.63 -15.11
CA HIS A 43 -1.48 -3.49 -15.18
C HIS A 43 -2.48 -2.99 -16.24
N ALA A 44 -2.01 -2.73 -17.47
CA ALA A 44 -2.79 -2.10 -18.53
C ALA A 44 -4.13 -2.81 -18.81
N ALA A 45 -4.13 -4.14 -18.98
CA ALA A 45 -5.35 -4.90 -19.24
C ALA A 45 -6.37 -4.84 -18.09
N TYR A 46 -5.91 -4.73 -16.83
CA TYR A 46 -6.80 -4.55 -15.70
C TYR A 46 -7.43 -3.16 -15.71
N LEU A 47 -6.64 -2.13 -15.99
CA LEU A 47 -7.10 -0.75 -16.05
C LEU A 47 -8.07 -0.54 -17.24
N GLU A 48 -7.77 -1.10 -18.41
CA GLU A 48 -8.62 -1.01 -19.61
C GLU A 48 -10.04 -1.60 -19.41
N GLU A 49 -10.18 -2.60 -18.54
CA GLU A 49 -11.48 -3.25 -18.23
C GLU A 49 -12.29 -2.48 -17.15
N LEU A 50 -11.68 -1.50 -16.47
CA LEU A 50 -12.38 -0.66 -15.51
C LEU A 50 -13.05 0.52 -16.23
N SER A 51 -14.38 0.60 -16.13
CA SER A 51 -15.18 1.54 -16.94
C SER A 51 -15.03 3.00 -16.53
N ASP A 52 -14.72 3.26 -15.27
CA ASP A 52 -14.60 4.59 -14.67
C ASP A 52 -13.63 4.52 -13.50
N HIS A 53 -12.34 4.64 -13.79
CA HIS A 53 -11.29 4.68 -12.78
C HIS A 53 -10.42 5.92 -12.95
N PRO A 54 -9.95 6.53 -11.86
CA PRO A 54 -8.96 7.59 -11.93
C PRO A 54 -7.64 7.08 -12.52
N ASP A 55 -6.85 7.98 -13.11
CA ASP A 55 -5.48 7.66 -13.51
C ASP A 55 -4.68 7.13 -12.30
N PRO A 56 -3.81 6.11 -12.45
CA PRO A 56 -3.00 5.59 -11.37
C PRO A 56 -2.21 6.64 -10.59
N GLU A 57 -1.70 7.68 -11.26
CA GLU A 57 -0.98 8.79 -10.62
C GLU A 57 -1.91 9.61 -9.73
N ASP A 58 -3.06 10.00 -10.24
CA ASP A 58 -4.06 10.77 -9.49
C ASP A 58 -4.58 9.96 -8.30
N MET A 59 -4.88 8.68 -8.51
CA MET A 59 -5.42 7.79 -7.49
C MET A 59 -4.44 7.61 -6.33
N LEU A 60 -3.20 7.20 -6.64
CA LEU A 60 -2.22 6.90 -5.60
C LEU A 60 -1.71 8.17 -4.92
N SER A 61 -1.48 9.24 -5.68
CA SER A 61 -1.04 10.51 -5.09
C SER A 61 -2.09 11.07 -4.14
N GLY A 62 -3.37 11.09 -4.56
CA GLY A 62 -4.47 11.59 -3.72
C GLY A 62 -4.68 10.77 -2.45
N MET A 63 -4.78 9.43 -2.56
CA MET A 63 -4.96 8.56 -1.40
C MET A 63 -3.81 8.68 -0.39
N THR A 64 -2.57 8.76 -0.88
CA THR A 64 -1.40 8.83 0.01
C THR A 64 -1.17 10.23 0.56
N SER A 65 -1.53 11.30 -0.16
CA SER A 65 -1.44 12.66 0.37
C SER A 65 -2.49 12.91 1.45
N GLU A 66 -3.73 12.43 1.26
CA GLU A 66 -4.79 12.52 2.28
C GLU A 66 -4.34 11.84 3.58
N MET A 67 -3.69 10.68 3.47
CA MET A 67 -3.17 9.98 4.63
C MET A 67 -1.98 10.72 5.29
N ALA A 68 -1.15 11.41 4.49
CA ALA A 68 -0.04 12.20 5.00
C ALA A 68 -0.49 13.39 5.85
N GLU A 69 -1.72 13.90 5.67
CA GLU A 69 -2.29 14.93 6.54
C GLU A 69 -2.41 14.48 8.01
N ARG A 70 -2.38 13.17 8.27
CA ARG A 70 -2.38 12.59 9.62
C ARG A 70 -0.97 12.48 10.22
N ALA A 71 0.08 12.75 9.44
CA ALA A 71 1.46 12.72 9.91
C ALA A 71 1.77 13.92 10.80
N ALA A 72 2.60 13.70 11.83
CA ALA A 72 3.09 14.79 12.69
C ALA A 72 4.23 15.58 12.02
N ASP A 73 4.94 14.96 11.08
CA ASP A 73 6.05 15.54 10.35
C ASP A 73 5.53 16.13 9.03
N SER A 74 5.73 17.44 8.85
CA SER A 74 5.31 18.17 7.65
C SER A 74 6.13 17.85 6.41
N ASP A 75 7.29 17.19 6.56
CA ASP A 75 8.12 16.77 5.43
C ASP A 75 7.55 15.52 4.74
N VAL A 76 6.62 14.80 5.40
CA VAL A 76 5.90 13.66 4.82
C VAL A 76 4.80 14.18 3.91
N GLN A 77 4.98 14.00 2.59
CA GLN A 77 4.04 14.46 1.57
C GLN A 77 3.03 13.37 1.19
N ASN A 78 3.43 12.10 1.31
CA ASN A 78 2.62 10.95 0.97
C ASN A 78 2.86 9.82 1.98
N ALA A 79 1.80 9.25 2.54
CA ALA A 79 1.87 8.19 3.53
C ALA A 79 0.95 7.01 3.20
N LEU A 80 1.37 5.79 3.54
CA LEU A 80 0.50 4.62 3.58
C LEU A 80 0.08 4.35 5.03
N GLY A 81 -1.24 4.39 5.27
CA GLY A 81 -1.81 4.02 6.55
C GLY A 81 -1.94 2.51 6.69
N VAL A 82 -1.45 1.97 7.80
CA VAL A 82 -1.56 0.54 8.11
C VAL A 82 -2.03 0.33 9.55
N ARG A 83 -2.73 -0.78 9.77
CA ARG A 83 -2.94 -1.34 11.12
C ARG A 83 -1.99 -2.50 11.37
N LEU A 84 -1.32 -2.47 12.51
CA LEU A 84 -0.40 -3.52 12.97
C LEU A 84 -1.07 -4.43 14.00
N PHE A 85 -0.98 -5.75 13.79
CA PHE A 85 -1.44 -6.76 14.74
C PHE A 85 -0.26 -7.66 15.15
N PRO A 86 0.05 -7.79 16.46
CA PRO A 86 1.00 -8.80 16.93
C PRO A 86 0.41 -10.20 16.78
N MET A 87 1.25 -11.18 16.48
CA MET A 87 0.88 -12.58 16.22
C MET A 87 1.50 -13.56 17.21
#